data_AF-A0A2P8IA47-F1
#
_entry.id   AF-A0A2P8IA47-F1
#
_cell.length_a   1.000
_cell.length_b   1.000
_cell.length_c   1.000
_cell.angle_alpha   90.00
_cell.angle_beta   90.00
_cell.angle_gamma   90.00
#
_symmetry.space_group_name_H-M   'P 1'
#
loop_
_entity.id
_entity.type
_entity.pdbx_description
1 polymer ?
#
loop_
_entity_poly.entity_id
_entity_poly.type
_entity_poly.pdbx_seq_one_letter_code
_entity_poly.pdbx_strand_id
1 'polypeptide(L)'
;MLNFIYYPVSFILWCWHWVFGHIFGESSGFAWALAVVFLVFTLRAILFKPFVGQVRSMRKMQEFAPELQKIKKKYANDKQRQAQEMQKLQSEHGVNPLGGCLPMLVQIPVFIGLFHVLRSFRPGWGEVYFFDAQGVESFVNAKLFGANLSTFITMPANELEQFATSRNAVLLVSIPLMIIASIATHFTARHSVARQTQAAADNPQTAIMNKLTLYIFPIGVLVGGLFFPIAILLYWLSNNAWTLGQQYVVYHRIDREEEAKKVEATAQRTALAPKPGAKPVTKPKPGQKPQPPRKPAGTTPATDAEAAPDGSGSTETAKPSTEVPGLSPDRSPSKKQGNKKRR
;
A
#
# COMPACT_ATOMS: atom_id res chain seq x y z
N MET A 1 14.06 -16.89 -26.26
CA MET A 1 14.58 -15.52 -26.03
C MET A 1 14.35 -14.97 -24.61
N LEU A 2 13.48 -15.56 -23.76
CA LEU A 2 13.26 -15.09 -22.36
C LEU A 2 13.94 -15.95 -21.29
N ASN A 3 15.03 -16.64 -21.63
CA ASN A 3 15.74 -17.55 -20.71
C ASN A 3 16.21 -16.84 -19.42
N PHE A 4 16.56 -15.55 -19.51
CA PHE A 4 16.94 -14.75 -18.34
C PHE A 4 15.82 -14.61 -17.30
N ILE A 5 14.55 -14.85 -17.67
CA ILE A 5 13.41 -14.91 -16.74
C ILE A 5 13.18 -16.36 -16.30
N TYR A 6 13.24 -17.30 -17.24
CA TYR A 6 12.89 -18.70 -17.00
C TYR A 6 13.86 -19.42 -16.07
N TYR A 7 15.17 -19.18 -16.19
CA TYR A 7 16.18 -19.77 -15.31
C TYR A 7 16.04 -19.32 -13.85
N PRO A 8 15.95 -18.01 -13.53
CA PRO A 8 15.71 -17.60 -12.14
C PRO A 8 14.40 -18.11 -11.55
N VAL A 9 13.32 -18.11 -12.33
CA VAL A 9 12.01 -18.60 -11.85
C VAL A 9 12.06 -20.10 -11.57
N SER A 10 12.62 -20.90 -12.48
CA SER A 10 12.78 -22.34 -12.27
C SER A 10 13.76 -22.65 -11.13
N PHE A 11 14.85 -21.90 -10.97
CA PHE A 11 15.79 -22.06 -9.87
C PHE A 11 15.11 -21.85 -8.52
N ILE A 12 14.39 -20.74 -8.34
CA ILE A 12 13.70 -20.46 -7.08
C ILE A 12 12.62 -21.52 -6.81
N LEU A 13 11.88 -21.94 -7.83
CA LEU A 13 10.91 -23.02 -7.71
C LEU A 13 11.59 -24.34 -7.28
N TRP A 14 12.73 -24.66 -7.88
CA TRP A 14 13.53 -25.85 -7.56
C TRP A 14 14.01 -25.81 -6.11
N CYS A 15 14.54 -24.67 -5.64
CA CYS A 15 14.95 -24.52 -4.24
C CYS A 15 13.80 -24.77 -3.26
N TRP A 16 12.63 -24.18 -3.50
CA TRP A 16 11.48 -24.41 -2.61
C TRP A 16 10.92 -25.82 -2.71
N HIS A 17 10.91 -26.41 -3.91
CA HIS A 17 10.52 -27.79 -4.07
C HIS A 17 11.48 -28.72 -3.33
N TRP A 18 12.79 -28.48 -3.39
CA TRP A 18 13.78 -29.22 -2.61
C TRP A 18 13.49 -29.13 -1.11
N VAL A 19 13.20 -27.94 -0.58
CA VAL A 19 12.83 -27.75 0.84
C VAL A 19 11.57 -28.53 1.21
N PHE A 20 10.47 -28.35 0.47
CA PHE A 20 9.20 -29.00 0.81
C PHE A 20 9.17 -30.49 0.46
N GLY A 21 9.97 -30.93 -0.50
CA GLY A 21 10.17 -32.32 -0.86
C GLY A 21 10.78 -33.12 0.30
N HIS A 22 11.72 -32.52 1.05
CA HIS A 22 12.26 -33.14 2.26
C HIS A 22 11.22 -33.29 3.39
N ILE A 23 10.19 -32.46 3.41
CA ILE A 23 9.17 -32.44 4.46
C ILE A 23 7.97 -33.34 4.11
N PHE A 24 7.51 -33.28 2.86
CA PHE A 24 6.27 -33.91 2.41
C PHE A 24 6.47 -35.04 1.39
N GLY A 25 7.72 -35.30 0.97
CA GLY A 25 8.07 -36.22 -0.11
C GLY A 25 8.25 -35.50 -1.45
N GLU A 26 9.25 -35.90 -2.22
CA GLU A 26 9.64 -35.24 -3.48
C GLU A 26 8.58 -35.30 -4.57
N SER A 27 7.71 -36.31 -4.57
CA SER A 27 6.61 -36.47 -5.55
C SER A 27 5.26 -36.00 -5.00
N SER A 28 5.26 -35.30 -3.86
CA SER A 28 4.03 -34.83 -3.21
C SER A 28 3.42 -33.62 -3.92
N GLY A 29 2.13 -33.70 -4.22
CA GLY A 29 1.36 -32.55 -4.70
C GLY A 29 1.39 -31.34 -3.76
N PHE A 30 1.50 -31.58 -2.44
CA PHE A 30 1.63 -30.50 -1.46
C PHE A 30 3.00 -29.83 -1.50
N ALA A 31 4.08 -30.60 -1.72
CA ALA A 31 5.42 -30.04 -1.86
C ALA A 31 5.49 -29.08 -3.05
N TRP A 32 4.96 -29.51 -4.19
CA TRP A 32 4.88 -28.68 -5.40
C TRP A 32 3.94 -27.48 -5.25
N ALA A 33 2.76 -27.67 -4.63
CA ALA A 33 1.84 -26.56 -4.37
C ALA A 33 2.49 -25.48 -3.48
N LEU A 34 3.14 -25.88 -2.40
CA LEU A 34 3.87 -24.97 -1.52
C LEU A 34 5.07 -24.33 -2.22
N ALA A 35 5.78 -25.07 -3.07
CA ALA A 35 6.88 -24.52 -3.86
C ALA A 35 6.42 -23.36 -4.75
N VAL A 36 5.26 -23.51 -5.42
CA VAL A 36 4.64 -22.43 -6.20
C VAL A 36 4.27 -21.24 -5.32
N VAL A 37 3.67 -21.48 -4.15
CA VAL A 37 3.29 -20.41 -3.20
C VAL A 37 4.52 -19.61 -2.74
N PHE A 38 5.57 -20.30 -2.32
CA PHE A 38 6.77 -19.66 -1.78
C PHE A 38 7.67 -19.05 -2.83
N LEU A 39 7.66 -19.55 -4.07
CA LEU A 39 8.22 -18.83 -5.22
C LEU A 39 7.60 -17.44 -5.32
N VAL A 40 6.27 -17.33 -5.28
CA VAL A 40 5.57 -16.03 -5.34
C VAL A 40 5.99 -15.14 -4.19
N PHE A 41 6.00 -15.68 -2.96
CA PHE A 41 6.40 -14.90 -1.78
C PHE A 41 7.85 -14.42 -1.86
N THR A 42 8.77 -15.24 -2.39
CA THR A 42 10.18 -14.88 -2.57
C THR A 42 10.33 -13.75 -3.56
N LEU A 43 9.71 -13.86 -4.75
CA LEU A 43 9.76 -12.80 -5.76
C LEU A 43 9.14 -11.51 -5.22
N ARG A 44 8.01 -11.62 -4.50
CA ARG A 44 7.35 -10.49 -3.89
C ARG A 44 8.15 -9.86 -2.74
N ALA A 45 8.90 -10.65 -1.97
CA ALA A 45 9.80 -10.17 -0.93
C ALA A 45 10.98 -9.38 -1.53
N ILE A 46 11.59 -9.88 -2.62
CA ILE A 46 12.65 -9.17 -3.35
C ILE A 46 12.14 -7.81 -3.87
N LEU A 47 10.89 -7.79 -4.35
CA LEU A 47 10.25 -6.58 -4.88
C LEU A 47 9.57 -5.72 -3.82
N PHE A 48 9.71 -6.04 -2.53
CA PHE A 48 9.02 -5.32 -1.46
C PHE A 48 9.47 -3.86 -1.37
N LYS A 49 10.78 -3.61 -1.40
CA LYS A 49 11.35 -2.25 -1.33
C LYS A 49 10.91 -1.36 -2.51
N PRO A 50 11.04 -1.76 -3.78
CA PRO A 50 10.56 -0.94 -4.89
C PRO A 50 9.04 -0.72 -4.82
N PHE A 51 8.26 -1.72 -4.38
CA PHE A 51 6.83 -1.55 -4.17
C PHE A 51 6.49 -0.47 -3.14
N VAL A 52 7.19 -0.42 -1.98
CA VAL A 52 6.96 0.64 -0.98
C VAL A 52 7.22 2.02 -1.57
N GLY A 53 8.31 2.18 -2.32
CA GLY A 53 8.62 3.43 -3.02
C GLY A 53 7.52 3.83 -4.01
N GLN A 54 6.98 2.85 -4.71
CA GLN A 54 5.90 3.05 -5.67
C GLN A 54 4.57 3.44 -5.01
N VAL A 55 4.20 2.81 -3.89
CA VAL A 55 3.01 3.18 -3.11
C VAL A 55 3.12 4.62 -2.62
N ARG A 56 4.31 5.04 -2.13
CA ARG A 56 4.57 6.42 -1.72
C ARG A 56 4.46 7.41 -2.89
N SER A 57 4.93 7.03 -4.08
CA SER A 57 4.77 7.85 -5.28
C SER A 57 3.28 8.00 -5.67
N MET A 58 2.50 6.92 -5.62
CA MET A 58 1.06 6.96 -5.86
C MET A 58 0.32 7.83 -4.85
N ARG A 59 0.72 7.82 -3.56
CA ARG A 59 0.16 8.70 -2.53
C ARG A 59 0.37 10.17 -2.85
N LYS A 60 1.59 10.57 -3.21
CA LYS A 60 1.88 11.93 -3.65
C LYS A 60 1.01 12.35 -4.84
N MET A 61 0.84 11.47 -5.83
CA MET A 61 -0.05 11.74 -6.97
C MET A 61 -1.51 12.01 -6.54
N GLN A 62 -1.99 11.33 -5.50
CA GLN A 62 -3.34 11.54 -4.98
C GLN A 62 -3.53 12.91 -4.32
N GLU A 63 -2.48 13.50 -3.73
CA GLU A 63 -2.50 14.86 -3.16
C GLU A 63 -2.71 15.93 -4.24
N PHE A 64 -2.22 15.70 -5.46
CA PHE A 64 -2.38 16.60 -6.61
C PHE A 64 -3.68 16.38 -7.41
N ALA A 65 -4.46 15.35 -7.08
CA ALA A 65 -5.76 15.09 -7.72
C ALA A 65 -6.69 16.33 -7.81
N PRO A 66 -6.89 17.15 -6.75
CA PRO A 66 -7.76 18.33 -6.85
C PRO A 66 -7.22 19.40 -7.81
N GLU A 67 -5.90 19.57 -7.91
CA GLU A 67 -5.29 20.53 -8.82
C GLU A 67 -5.38 20.08 -10.28
N LEU A 68 -5.21 18.77 -10.52
CA LEU A 68 -5.50 18.16 -11.81
C LEU A 68 -6.96 18.38 -12.22
N GLN A 69 -7.91 18.32 -11.27
CA GLN A 69 -9.31 18.64 -11.55
C GLN A 69 -9.54 20.12 -11.89
N LYS A 70 -8.82 21.04 -11.22
CA LYS A 70 -8.88 22.47 -11.56
C LYS A 70 -8.36 22.72 -12.97
N ILE A 71 -7.26 22.09 -13.38
CA ILE A 71 -6.73 22.18 -14.76
C ILE A 71 -7.76 21.63 -15.75
N LYS A 72 -8.35 20.46 -15.46
CA LYS A 72 -9.38 19.86 -16.31
C LYS A 72 -10.57 20.79 -16.54
N LYS A 73 -11.05 21.45 -15.47
CA LYS A 73 -12.15 22.43 -15.54
C LYS A 73 -11.74 23.70 -16.28
N LYS A 74 -10.54 24.24 -16.01
CA LYS A 74 -10.04 25.49 -16.61
C LYS A 74 -9.82 25.37 -18.12
N TYR A 75 -9.37 24.21 -18.60
CA TYR A 75 -9.06 23.95 -20.01
C TYR A 75 -9.98 22.89 -20.62
N ALA A 76 -11.25 22.85 -20.23
CA ALA A 76 -12.21 21.83 -20.72
C ALA A 76 -12.35 21.81 -22.25
N ASN A 77 -12.22 22.96 -22.90
CA ASN A 77 -12.37 23.12 -24.35
C ASN A 77 -11.04 23.03 -25.13
N ASP A 78 -9.90 22.92 -24.45
CA ASP A 78 -8.57 22.88 -25.05
C ASP A 78 -7.78 21.69 -24.51
N LYS A 79 -8.00 20.53 -25.14
CA LYS A 79 -7.37 19.26 -24.72
C LYS A 79 -5.85 19.32 -24.80
N GLN A 80 -5.30 20.07 -25.76
CA GLN A 80 -3.86 20.17 -25.94
C GLN A 80 -3.24 20.94 -24.77
N ARG A 81 -3.80 22.10 -24.43
CA ARG A 81 -3.34 22.89 -23.28
C ARG A 81 -3.62 22.22 -21.95
N GLN A 82 -4.75 21.51 -21.84
CA GLN A 82 -5.05 20.67 -20.68
C GLN A 82 -3.94 19.62 -20.45
N ALA A 83 -3.52 18.90 -21.50
CA ALA A 83 -2.45 17.91 -21.40
C ALA A 83 -1.11 18.54 -20.99
N GLN A 84 -0.76 19.69 -21.58
CA GLN A 84 0.48 20.42 -21.26
C GLN A 84 0.51 20.90 -19.79
N GLU A 85 -0.56 21.52 -19.31
CA GLU A 85 -0.65 22.01 -17.93
C GLU A 85 -0.68 20.86 -16.92
N MET A 86 -1.36 19.75 -17.24
CA MET A 86 -1.32 18.54 -16.40
C MET A 86 0.09 17.95 -16.33
N GLN A 87 0.83 17.92 -17.44
CA GLN A 87 2.21 17.43 -17.46
C GLN A 87 3.14 18.37 -16.69
N LYS A 88 2.99 19.68 -16.87
CA LYS A 88 3.75 20.72 -16.16
C LYS A 88 3.55 20.63 -14.66
N LEU A 89 2.29 20.52 -14.20
CA LEU A 89 1.96 20.36 -12.79
C LEU A 89 2.63 19.11 -12.20
N GLN A 90 2.57 17.98 -12.91
CA GLN A 90 3.20 16.74 -12.48
C GLN A 90 4.73 16.86 -12.40
N SER A 91 5.36 17.51 -13.37
CA SER A 91 6.82 17.69 -13.40
C SER A 91 7.32 18.67 -12.33
N GLU A 92 6.62 19.78 -12.11
CA GLU A 92 6.96 20.77 -11.06
C GLU A 92 6.95 20.14 -9.66
N HIS A 93 6.05 19.18 -9.44
CA HIS A 93 5.93 18.48 -8.17
C HIS A 93 6.70 17.15 -8.12
N GLY A 94 7.51 16.85 -9.16
CA GLY A 94 8.37 15.67 -9.20
C GLY A 94 7.61 14.34 -9.20
N VAL A 95 6.37 14.31 -9.71
CA VAL A 95 5.54 13.10 -9.78
C VAL A 95 5.66 12.46 -11.15
N ASN A 96 6.17 11.23 -11.22
CA ASN A 96 6.32 10.50 -12.48
C ASN A 96 5.06 9.64 -12.77
N PRO A 97 4.29 9.88 -13.84
CA PRO A 97 3.09 9.10 -14.17
C PRO A 97 3.39 7.61 -14.40
N LEU A 98 4.59 7.27 -14.87
CA LEU A 98 5.04 5.89 -15.09
C LEU A 98 5.29 5.13 -13.77
N GLY A 99 5.45 5.83 -12.65
CA GLY A 99 5.52 5.18 -11.33
C GLY A 99 4.24 4.42 -10.99
N GLY A 100 3.10 4.78 -11.61
CA GLY A 100 1.82 4.12 -11.41
C GLY A 100 1.72 2.71 -12.03
N CYS A 101 2.38 2.47 -13.16
CA CYS A 101 2.28 1.20 -13.89
C CYS A 101 3.41 0.21 -13.58
N LEU A 102 4.40 0.62 -12.79
CA LEU A 102 5.55 -0.19 -12.40
C LEU A 102 5.22 -1.59 -11.85
N PRO A 103 4.16 -1.83 -11.05
CA PRO A 103 3.87 -3.19 -10.60
C PRO A 103 3.53 -4.09 -11.77
N MET A 104 2.76 -3.59 -12.73
CA MET A 104 2.34 -4.41 -13.87
C MET A 104 3.54 -4.76 -14.75
N LEU A 105 4.45 -3.82 -14.96
CA LEU A 105 5.67 -4.05 -15.74
C LEU A 105 6.58 -5.12 -15.12
N VAL A 106 6.66 -5.20 -13.80
CA VAL A 106 7.47 -6.23 -13.12
C VAL A 106 6.69 -7.54 -12.99
N GLN A 107 5.37 -7.49 -12.79
CA GLN A 107 4.54 -8.67 -12.57
C GLN A 107 4.34 -9.49 -13.85
N ILE A 108 4.21 -8.85 -15.02
CA ILE A 108 3.98 -9.54 -16.30
C ILE A 108 5.13 -10.51 -16.62
N PRO A 109 6.42 -10.10 -16.59
CA PRO A 109 7.56 -11.01 -16.76
C PRO A 109 7.55 -12.20 -15.79
N VAL A 110 7.24 -11.96 -14.51
CA VAL A 110 7.19 -13.01 -13.49
C VAL A 110 6.11 -14.04 -13.81
N PHE A 111 4.90 -13.58 -14.16
CA PHE A 111 3.80 -14.47 -14.54
C PHE A 111 4.15 -15.28 -15.79
N ILE A 112 4.69 -14.64 -16.82
CA ILE A 112 5.12 -15.32 -18.06
C ILE A 112 6.18 -16.37 -17.74
N GLY A 113 7.15 -16.04 -16.88
CA GLY A 113 8.19 -16.97 -16.46
C GLY A 113 7.63 -18.20 -15.77
N LEU A 114 6.77 -18.00 -14.77
CA LEU A 114 6.15 -19.09 -14.04
C LEU A 114 5.24 -19.94 -14.94
N PHE A 115 4.39 -19.29 -15.74
CA PHE A 115 3.49 -19.97 -16.66
C PHE A 115 4.26 -20.82 -17.69
N HIS A 116 5.34 -20.27 -18.24
CA HIS A 116 6.18 -20.99 -19.18
C HIS A 116 6.84 -22.20 -18.52
N VAL A 117 7.52 -22.02 -17.39
CA VAL A 117 8.21 -23.11 -16.68
C VAL A 117 7.22 -24.22 -16.32
N LEU A 118 6.07 -23.88 -15.75
CA LEU A 118 5.08 -24.89 -15.35
C LEU A 118 4.48 -25.65 -16.54
N ARG A 119 4.21 -24.97 -17.66
CA ARG A 119 3.65 -25.58 -18.87
C ARG A 119 4.68 -26.40 -19.65
N SER A 120 5.97 -26.20 -19.38
CA SER A 120 7.06 -27.02 -19.93
C SER A 120 7.20 -28.37 -19.23
N PHE A 121 6.68 -28.55 -18.02
CA PHE A 121 6.64 -29.88 -17.39
C PHE A 121 5.59 -30.75 -18.05
N ARG A 122 6.05 -31.73 -18.84
CA ARG A 122 5.19 -32.63 -19.60
C ARG A 122 5.71 -34.06 -19.50
N PRO A 123 4.83 -35.07 -19.60
CA PRO A 123 5.25 -36.46 -19.69
C PRO A 123 6.25 -36.67 -20.83
N GLY A 124 7.33 -37.41 -20.56
CA GLY A 124 8.35 -37.75 -21.56
C GLY A 124 9.30 -36.61 -21.97
N TRP A 125 9.22 -35.45 -21.29
CA TRP A 125 10.21 -34.38 -21.47
C TRP A 125 11.44 -34.65 -20.60
N GLY A 126 12.62 -34.26 -21.12
CA GLY A 126 13.89 -34.33 -20.40
C GLY A 126 14.05 -33.19 -19.42
N GLU A 127 15.16 -32.47 -19.47
CA GLU A 127 15.45 -31.38 -18.55
C GLU A 127 14.63 -30.11 -18.87
N VAL A 128 14.11 -29.46 -17.82
CA VAL A 128 13.41 -28.18 -17.89
C VAL A 128 14.16 -27.18 -16.99
N TYR A 129 15.08 -26.44 -17.59
CA TYR A 129 15.93 -25.46 -16.91
C TYR A 129 16.72 -26.09 -15.74
N PHE A 130 16.40 -25.73 -14.49
CA PHE A 130 17.04 -26.29 -13.29
C PHE A 130 16.48 -27.64 -12.85
N PHE A 131 15.41 -28.13 -13.48
CA PHE A 131 14.86 -29.45 -13.20
C PHE A 131 15.41 -30.46 -14.20
N ASP A 132 15.98 -31.54 -13.68
CA ASP A 132 16.34 -32.72 -14.46
C ASP A 132 15.09 -33.54 -14.82
N ALA A 133 15.28 -34.62 -15.59
CA ALA A 133 14.17 -35.48 -16.01
C ALA A 133 13.37 -36.05 -14.82
N GLN A 134 14.04 -36.37 -13.70
CA GLN A 134 13.38 -36.87 -12.50
C GLN A 134 12.52 -35.81 -11.82
N GLY A 135 13.03 -34.57 -11.70
CA GLY A 135 12.26 -33.45 -11.17
C GLY A 135 11.04 -33.12 -12.03
N VAL A 136 11.18 -33.20 -13.36
CA VAL A 136 10.06 -33.02 -14.29
C VAL A 136 9.01 -34.12 -14.12
N GLU A 137 9.44 -35.38 -14.05
CA GLU A 137 8.55 -36.53 -13.82
C GLU A 137 7.84 -36.45 -12.46
N SER A 138 8.55 -36.02 -11.41
CA SER A 138 7.97 -35.77 -10.09
C SER A 138 6.79 -34.78 -10.18
N PHE A 139 6.96 -33.65 -10.86
CA PHE A 139 5.88 -32.67 -11.04
C PHE A 139 4.70 -33.24 -11.84
N VAL A 140 4.99 -33.99 -12.91
CA VAL A 140 3.96 -34.62 -13.76
C VAL A 140 3.15 -35.66 -12.99
N ASN A 141 3.76 -36.36 -12.03
CA ASN A 141 3.10 -37.36 -11.20
C ASN A 141 2.45 -36.77 -9.94
N ALA A 142 2.82 -35.55 -9.54
CA ALA A 142 2.32 -34.91 -8.34
C ALA A 142 0.82 -34.57 -8.44
N LYS A 143 0.02 -35.10 -7.53
CA LYS A 143 -1.43 -34.87 -7.46
C LYS A 143 -1.80 -34.12 -6.19
N LEU A 144 -2.46 -32.97 -6.35
CA LEU A 144 -3.07 -32.21 -5.26
C LEU A 144 -4.56 -32.57 -5.22
N PHE A 145 -5.00 -33.24 -4.15
CA PHE A 145 -6.37 -33.76 -4.01
C PHE A 145 -6.86 -34.56 -5.24
N GLY A 146 -5.96 -35.34 -5.85
CA GLY A 146 -6.25 -36.19 -7.01
C GLY A 146 -6.10 -35.52 -8.38
N ALA A 147 -5.81 -34.21 -8.44
CA ALA A 147 -5.58 -33.49 -9.69
C ALA A 147 -4.11 -33.07 -9.86
N ASN A 148 -3.54 -33.27 -11.04
CA ASN A 148 -2.21 -32.76 -11.35
C ASN A 148 -2.20 -31.23 -11.51
N LEU A 149 -1.13 -30.58 -11.03
CA LEU A 149 -0.99 -29.12 -11.01
C LEU A 149 -0.98 -28.44 -12.40
N SER A 150 -0.63 -29.16 -13.49
CA SER A 150 -0.67 -28.66 -14.87
C SER A 150 -2.06 -28.68 -15.52
N THR A 151 -3.00 -29.40 -14.93
CA THR A 151 -4.32 -29.62 -15.54
C THR A 151 -5.26 -28.43 -15.32
N PHE A 152 -6.21 -28.25 -16.23
CA PHE A 152 -7.20 -27.17 -16.19
C PHE A 152 -8.56 -27.64 -16.69
N ILE A 153 -9.63 -26.92 -16.34
CA ILE A 153 -11.02 -27.38 -16.56
C ILE A 153 -11.32 -27.62 -18.03
N THR A 154 -10.91 -26.73 -18.95
CA THR A 154 -11.21 -26.89 -20.39
C THR A 154 -10.22 -27.78 -21.14
N MET A 155 -9.26 -28.41 -20.46
CA MET A 155 -8.29 -29.31 -21.09
C MET A 155 -9.00 -30.52 -21.74
N PRO A 156 -8.67 -30.92 -22.98
CA PRO A 156 -9.25 -32.10 -23.62
C PRO A 156 -9.05 -33.40 -22.82
N ALA A 157 -9.97 -34.36 -22.95
CA ALA A 157 -9.94 -35.60 -22.16
C ALA A 157 -8.69 -36.46 -22.43
N ASN A 158 -8.27 -36.55 -23.70
CA ASN A 158 -7.05 -37.25 -24.11
C ASN A 158 -5.76 -36.62 -23.55
N GLU A 159 -5.75 -35.32 -23.26
CA GLU A 159 -4.63 -34.66 -22.59
C GLU A 159 -4.65 -34.92 -21.07
N LEU A 160 -5.83 -34.92 -20.45
CA LEU A 160 -5.97 -35.23 -19.02
C LEU A 160 -5.49 -36.66 -18.67
N GLU A 161 -5.72 -37.61 -19.58
CA GLU A 161 -5.24 -38.99 -19.44
C GLU A 161 -3.71 -39.07 -19.37
N GLN A 162 -2.99 -38.19 -20.08
CA GLN A 162 -1.53 -38.14 -20.04
C GLN A 162 -0.99 -37.72 -18.66
N PHE A 163 -1.79 -36.99 -17.87
CA PHE A 163 -1.49 -36.62 -16.49
C PHE A 163 -2.15 -37.56 -15.47
N ALA A 164 -2.69 -38.70 -15.92
CA ALA A 164 -3.41 -39.67 -15.09
C ALA A 164 -4.45 -39.00 -14.15
N THR A 165 -5.14 -37.98 -14.65
CA THR A 165 -6.01 -37.10 -13.86
C THR A 165 -7.44 -37.12 -14.42
N SER A 166 -8.44 -37.31 -13.57
CA SER A 166 -9.84 -37.27 -13.99
C SER A 166 -10.38 -35.84 -13.99
N ARG A 167 -11.31 -35.53 -14.91
CA ARG A 167 -11.98 -34.22 -14.97
C ARG A 167 -12.67 -33.84 -13.65
N ASN A 168 -13.24 -34.83 -12.96
CA ASN A 168 -13.90 -34.60 -11.67
C ASN A 168 -12.90 -34.12 -10.61
N ALA A 169 -11.70 -34.70 -10.55
CA ALA A 169 -10.66 -34.23 -9.65
C ALA A 169 -10.24 -32.79 -9.97
N VAL A 170 -10.07 -32.46 -11.27
CA VAL A 170 -9.75 -31.08 -11.69
C VAL A 170 -10.83 -30.10 -11.25
N LEU A 171 -12.11 -30.43 -11.42
CA LEU A 171 -13.23 -29.59 -11.01
C LEU A 171 -13.26 -29.37 -9.49
N LEU A 172 -13.09 -30.43 -8.70
CA LEU A 172 -13.11 -30.39 -7.24
C LEU A 172 -12.00 -29.49 -6.67
N VAL A 173 -10.85 -29.39 -7.34
CA VAL A 173 -9.73 -28.55 -6.91
C VAL A 173 -9.83 -27.14 -7.49
N SER A 174 -10.09 -27.04 -8.79
CA SER A 174 -10.04 -25.77 -9.50
C SER A 174 -11.19 -24.84 -9.10
N ILE A 175 -12.42 -25.33 -8.98
CA ILE A 175 -13.59 -24.48 -8.69
C ILE A 175 -13.44 -23.76 -7.34
N PRO A 176 -13.11 -24.43 -6.22
CA PRO A 176 -12.86 -23.72 -4.96
C PRO A 176 -11.71 -22.72 -5.06
N LEU A 177 -10.59 -23.09 -5.69
CA LEU A 177 -9.47 -22.17 -5.88
C LEU A 177 -9.85 -20.93 -6.69
N MET A 178 -10.64 -21.08 -7.75
CA MET A 178 -11.12 -19.97 -8.58
C MET A 178 -12.03 -19.03 -7.81
N ILE A 179 -12.97 -19.58 -7.02
CA ILE A 179 -13.87 -18.79 -6.18
C ILE A 179 -13.07 -18.01 -5.14
N ILE A 180 -12.16 -18.68 -4.42
CA ILE A 180 -11.32 -18.04 -3.40
C ILE A 180 -10.41 -16.98 -4.03
N ALA A 181 -9.79 -17.27 -5.18
CA ALA A 181 -8.94 -16.32 -5.89
C ALA A 181 -9.73 -15.10 -6.39
N SER A 182 -10.96 -15.29 -6.89
CA SER A 182 -11.86 -14.21 -7.29
C SER A 182 -12.24 -13.33 -6.10
N ILE A 183 -12.64 -13.94 -4.98
CA ILE A 183 -12.94 -13.24 -3.73
C ILE A 183 -11.71 -12.46 -3.26
N ALA A 184 -10.55 -13.09 -3.17
CA ALA A 184 -9.30 -12.44 -2.75
C ALA A 184 -8.92 -11.26 -3.68
N THR A 185 -9.15 -11.40 -4.98
CA THR A 185 -8.97 -10.32 -5.96
C THR A 185 -9.93 -9.16 -5.68
N HIS A 186 -11.20 -9.44 -5.39
CA HIS A 186 -12.19 -8.42 -5.03
C HIS A 186 -11.80 -7.68 -3.74
N PHE A 187 -11.37 -8.40 -2.69
CA PHE A 187 -10.92 -7.78 -1.44
C PHE A 187 -9.67 -6.91 -1.64
N THR A 188 -8.71 -7.38 -2.44
CA THR A 188 -7.50 -6.62 -2.79
C THR A 188 -7.85 -5.35 -3.56
N ALA A 189 -8.76 -5.45 -4.53
CA ALA A 189 -9.29 -4.33 -5.30
C ALA A 189 -10.02 -3.32 -4.41
N ARG A 190 -10.91 -3.81 -3.54
CA ARG A 190 -11.68 -2.98 -2.60
C ARG A 190 -10.78 -2.21 -1.66
N HIS A 191 -9.76 -2.87 -1.10
CA HIS A 191 -8.80 -2.22 -0.23
C HIS A 191 -8.02 -1.13 -0.99
N SER A 192 -7.59 -1.39 -2.22
CA SER A 192 -6.93 -0.37 -3.06
C SER A 192 -7.84 0.84 -3.36
N VAL A 193 -9.08 0.60 -3.80
CA VAL A 193 -10.05 1.65 -4.17
C VAL A 193 -10.47 2.49 -2.97
N ALA A 194 -10.70 1.87 -1.81
CA ALA A 194 -11.10 2.56 -0.58
C ALA A 194 -10.08 3.61 -0.11
N ARG A 195 -8.85 3.55 -0.63
CA ARG A 195 -7.76 4.44 -0.27
C ARG A 195 -7.53 5.58 -1.26
N GLN A 196 -8.36 5.71 -2.29
CA GLN A 196 -8.33 6.87 -3.18
C GLN A 196 -8.91 8.10 -2.48
N THR A 197 -8.43 9.29 -2.85
CA THR A 197 -9.00 10.54 -2.34
C THR A 197 -10.40 10.79 -2.91
N GLN A 198 -11.22 11.56 -2.19
CA GLN A 198 -12.57 11.90 -2.68
C GLN A 198 -12.51 12.59 -4.06
N ALA A 199 -11.59 13.52 -4.25
CA ALA A 199 -11.38 14.19 -5.53
C ALA A 199 -10.98 13.25 -6.68
N ALA A 200 -10.30 12.14 -6.38
CA ALA A 200 -10.01 11.10 -7.35
C ALA A 200 -11.23 10.21 -7.63
N ALA A 201 -12.03 9.89 -6.61
CA ALA A 201 -13.27 9.13 -6.74
C ALA A 201 -14.34 9.86 -7.58
N ASP A 202 -14.40 11.19 -7.47
CA ASP A 202 -15.33 12.03 -8.23
C ASP A 202 -14.96 12.16 -9.72
N ASN A 203 -13.76 11.71 -10.13
CA ASN A 203 -13.36 11.69 -11.54
C ASN A 203 -14.10 10.57 -12.30
N PRO A 204 -14.87 10.87 -13.37
CA PRO A 204 -15.58 9.84 -14.15
C PRO A 204 -14.66 8.72 -14.67
N GLN A 205 -13.43 9.06 -15.08
CA GLN A 205 -12.46 8.08 -15.56
C GLN A 205 -12.00 7.11 -14.45
N THR A 206 -11.76 7.63 -13.25
CA THR A 206 -11.38 6.83 -12.08
C THR A 206 -12.56 5.99 -11.61
N ALA A 207 -13.77 6.52 -11.63
CA ALA A 207 -14.98 5.79 -11.26
C ALA A 207 -15.22 4.57 -12.18
N ILE A 208 -15.03 4.70 -13.49
CA ILE A 208 -15.07 3.58 -14.43
C ILE A 208 -13.98 2.57 -14.08
N MET A 209 -12.73 3.01 -13.89
CA MET A 209 -11.62 2.13 -13.54
C MET A 209 -11.87 1.38 -12.22
N ASN A 210 -12.48 2.03 -11.23
CA ASN A 210 -12.86 1.41 -9.96
C ASN A 210 -13.90 0.32 -10.17
N LYS A 211 -14.94 0.54 -10.98
CA LYS A 211 -15.93 -0.49 -11.31
C LYS A 211 -15.30 -1.67 -12.03
N LEU A 212 -14.42 -1.42 -12.99
CA LEU A 212 -13.68 -2.48 -13.68
C LEU A 212 -12.84 -3.30 -12.69
N THR A 213 -12.07 -2.62 -11.83
CA THR A 213 -11.18 -3.22 -10.82
C THR A 213 -11.95 -4.01 -9.77
N LEU A 214 -13.12 -3.52 -9.32
CA LEU A 214 -13.92 -4.16 -8.29
C LEU A 214 -14.72 -5.36 -8.79
N TYR A 215 -15.19 -5.35 -10.03
CA TYR A 215 -16.15 -6.34 -10.50
C TYR A 215 -15.65 -7.13 -11.69
N ILE A 216 -15.17 -6.45 -12.73
CA ILE A 216 -14.77 -7.12 -13.98
C ILE A 216 -13.52 -7.97 -13.78
N PHE A 217 -12.50 -7.47 -13.07
CA PHE A 217 -11.29 -8.25 -12.82
C PHE A 217 -11.56 -9.51 -11.98
N PRO A 218 -12.25 -9.47 -10.83
CA PRO A 218 -12.61 -10.69 -10.08
C PRO A 218 -13.44 -11.68 -10.88
N ILE A 219 -14.40 -11.22 -11.68
CA ILE A 219 -15.17 -12.09 -12.58
C ILE A 219 -14.26 -12.68 -13.66
N GLY A 220 -13.34 -11.89 -14.21
CA GLY A 220 -12.35 -12.33 -15.18
C GLY A 220 -11.43 -13.41 -14.62
N VAL A 221 -11.04 -13.34 -13.35
CA VAL A 221 -10.30 -14.41 -12.66
C VAL A 221 -11.16 -15.68 -12.54
N LEU A 222 -12.43 -15.51 -12.16
CA LEU A 222 -13.36 -16.62 -12.01
C LEU A 222 -13.64 -17.34 -13.34
N VAL A 223 -13.85 -16.60 -14.44
CA VAL A 223 -14.11 -17.19 -15.76
C VAL A 223 -12.80 -17.67 -16.41
N GLY A 224 -11.74 -16.87 -16.31
CA GLY A 224 -10.43 -17.20 -16.87
C GLY A 224 -9.82 -18.45 -16.25
N GLY A 225 -10.09 -18.71 -14.97
CA GLY A 225 -9.63 -19.91 -14.28
C GLY A 225 -10.06 -21.24 -14.93
N LEU A 226 -11.08 -21.22 -15.79
CA LEU A 226 -11.47 -22.39 -16.59
C LEU A 226 -10.35 -22.85 -17.56
N PHE A 227 -9.50 -21.91 -18.00
CA PHE A 227 -8.47 -22.12 -19.02
C PHE A 227 -7.05 -22.21 -18.46
N PHE A 228 -6.87 -21.98 -17.16
CA PHE A 228 -5.56 -21.92 -16.54
C PHE A 228 -5.26 -23.13 -15.66
N PRO A 229 -4.01 -23.65 -15.68
CA PRO A 229 -3.59 -24.74 -14.80
C PRO A 229 -3.85 -24.47 -13.31
N ILE A 230 -4.09 -25.52 -12.54
CA ILE A 230 -4.25 -25.44 -11.07
C ILE A 230 -3.07 -24.70 -10.42
N ALA A 231 -1.84 -24.92 -10.87
CA ALA A 231 -0.67 -24.20 -10.37
C ALA A 231 -0.76 -22.68 -10.56
N ILE A 232 -1.40 -22.22 -11.64
CA ILE A 232 -1.61 -20.79 -11.90
C ILE A 232 -2.69 -20.22 -10.98
N LEU A 233 -3.71 -21.00 -10.64
CA LEU A 233 -4.70 -20.60 -9.63
C LEU A 233 -4.06 -20.46 -8.24
N LEU A 234 -3.16 -21.38 -7.87
CA LEU A 234 -2.37 -21.29 -6.64
C LEU A 234 -1.46 -20.05 -6.65
N TYR A 235 -0.80 -19.77 -7.76
CA TYR A 235 -0.06 -18.52 -7.96
C TYR A 235 -0.96 -17.30 -7.72
N TRP A 236 -2.16 -17.28 -8.32
CA TRP A 236 -3.09 -16.18 -8.20
C TRP A 236 -3.53 -15.95 -6.75
N LEU A 237 -3.83 -17.03 -6.05
CA LEU A 237 -4.21 -16.99 -4.64
C LEU A 237 -3.07 -16.49 -3.76
N SER A 238 -1.86 -17.04 -3.94
CA SER A 238 -0.65 -16.63 -3.22
C SER A 238 -0.34 -15.16 -3.46
N ASN A 239 -0.48 -14.71 -4.70
CA ASN A 239 -0.26 -13.32 -5.07
C ASN A 239 -1.24 -12.36 -4.40
N ASN A 240 -2.52 -12.71 -4.30
CA ASN A 240 -3.51 -11.91 -3.58
C ASN A 240 -3.28 -11.96 -2.06
N ALA A 241 -2.96 -13.13 -1.50
CA ALA A 241 -2.64 -13.27 -0.08
C ALA A 241 -1.45 -12.39 0.32
N TRP A 242 -0.37 -12.43 -0.46
CA TRP A 242 0.76 -11.53 -0.29
C TRP A 242 0.33 -10.07 -0.41
N THR A 243 -0.45 -9.72 -1.43
CA THR A 243 -0.85 -8.33 -1.67
C THR A 243 -1.67 -7.79 -0.49
N LEU A 244 -2.60 -8.57 0.06
CA LEU A 244 -3.37 -8.18 1.25
C LEU A 244 -2.46 -7.96 2.46
N GLY A 245 -1.54 -8.89 2.74
CA GLY A 245 -0.58 -8.76 3.83
C GLY A 245 0.38 -7.57 3.65
N GLN A 246 0.90 -7.40 2.44
CA GLN A 246 1.78 -6.29 2.07
C GLN A 246 1.06 -4.95 2.21
N GLN A 247 -0.17 -4.85 1.69
CA GLN A 247 -0.98 -3.65 1.84
C GLN A 247 -1.24 -3.34 3.31
N TYR A 248 -1.58 -4.33 4.12
CA TYR A 248 -1.78 -4.15 5.57
C TYR A 248 -0.53 -3.54 6.23
N VAL A 249 0.65 -4.15 6.03
CA VAL A 249 1.90 -3.67 6.64
C VAL A 249 2.31 -2.29 6.11
N VAL A 250 2.34 -2.12 4.80
CA VAL A 250 2.86 -0.89 4.16
C VAL A 250 1.95 0.29 4.45
N TYR A 251 0.64 0.11 4.34
CA TYR A 251 -0.29 1.19 4.56
C TYR A 251 -0.40 1.58 6.03
N HIS A 252 -0.44 0.61 6.95
CA HIS A 252 -0.43 0.92 8.37
C HIS A 252 0.81 1.73 8.78
N ARG A 253 1.96 1.43 8.17
CA ARG A 253 3.18 2.22 8.37
C ARG A 253 3.06 3.64 7.80
N ILE A 254 2.54 3.80 6.58
CA ILE A 254 2.36 5.12 5.96
C ILE A 254 1.37 5.97 6.75
N ASP A 255 0.26 5.40 7.22
CA ASP A 255 -0.75 6.11 8.00
C ASP A 255 -0.17 6.65 9.31
N ARG A 256 0.59 5.81 10.03
CA ARG A 256 1.32 6.25 11.24
C ARG A 256 2.32 7.36 10.95
N GLU A 257 3.04 7.28 9.83
CA GLU A 257 3.98 8.34 9.39
C GLU A 257 3.24 9.65 9.07
N GLU A 258 2.06 9.59 8.43
CA GLU A 258 1.23 10.77 8.10
C GLU A 258 0.58 11.40 9.34
N GLU A 259 0.07 10.59 10.26
CA GLU A 259 -0.51 11.05 11.52
C GLU A 259 0.54 11.74 12.40
N ALA A 260 1.73 11.16 12.53
CA ALA A 260 2.84 11.78 13.26
C ALA A 260 3.19 13.16 12.67
N LYS A 261 3.31 13.27 11.35
CA LYS A 261 3.56 14.56 10.67
C LYS A 261 2.44 15.57 10.90
N LYS A 262 1.18 15.15 10.94
CA LYS A 262 0.03 16.05 11.24
C LYS A 262 0.07 16.56 12.68
N VAL A 263 0.42 15.69 13.63
CA VAL A 263 0.58 16.07 15.05
C VAL A 263 1.74 17.04 15.21
N GLU A 264 2.90 16.76 14.60
CA GLU A 264 4.06 17.66 14.59
C GLU A 264 3.73 19.02 13.97
N ALA A 265 3.09 19.04 12.80
CA ALA A 265 2.67 20.29 12.16
C ALA A 265 1.68 21.09 13.02
N THR A 266 0.78 20.42 13.75
CA THR A 266 -0.16 21.07 14.66
C THR A 266 0.58 21.63 15.89
N ALA A 267 1.47 20.85 16.50
CA ALA A 267 2.29 21.30 17.62
C ALA A 267 3.18 22.49 17.23
N GLN A 268 3.80 22.46 16.04
CA GLN A 268 4.56 23.60 15.51
C GLN A 268 3.68 24.82 15.30
N ARG A 269 2.47 24.66 14.70
CA ARG A 269 1.51 25.76 14.53
C ARG A 269 1.08 26.35 15.87
N THR A 270 0.83 25.53 16.89
CA THR A 270 0.46 25.99 18.24
C THR A 270 1.64 26.67 18.94
N ALA A 271 2.87 26.18 18.77
CA ALA A 271 4.06 26.80 19.32
C ALA A 271 4.39 28.16 18.67
N LEU A 272 4.11 28.30 17.37
CA LEU A 272 4.25 29.54 16.60
C LEU A 272 3.04 30.48 16.77
N ALA A 273 1.97 30.06 17.45
CA ALA A 273 0.79 30.88 17.64
C ALA A 273 1.07 32.04 18.61
N PRO A 274 0.71 33.30 18.25
CA PRO A 274 0.84 34.43 19.17
C PRO A 274 0.01 34.19 20.44
N LYS A 275 0.55 34.53 21.62
CA LYS A 275 -0.18 34.42 22.89
C LYS A 275 -1.50 35.21 22.81
N PRO A 276 -2.63 34.65 23.30
CA PRO A 276 -3.91 35.36 23.34
C PRO A 276 -3.75 36.71 24.05
N GLY A 277 -4.04 37.81 23.35
CA GLY A 277 -3.89 39.18 23.88
C GLY A 277 -2.68 39.98 23.38
N ALA A 278 -1.80 39.40 22.55
CA ALA A 278 -0.75 40.16 21.88
C ALA A 278 -1.36 41.11 20.84
N LYS A 279 -1.38 42.42 21.14
CA LYS A 279 -1.79 43.45 20.17
C LYS A 279 -0.90 43.34 18.92
N PRO A 280 -1.46 43.38 17.69
CA PRO A 280 -0.65 43.37 16.49
C PRO A 280 0.28 44.57 16.52
N VAL A 281 1.60 44.33 16.52
CA VAL A 281 2.60 45.39 16.39
C VAL A 281 2.43 45.96 14.99
N THR A 282 1.84 47.15 14.91
CA THR A 282 1.71 47.92 13.68
C THR A 282 3.11 48.09 13.10
N LYS A 283 3.36 47.51 11.92
CA LYS A 283 4.61 47.75 11.19
C LYS A 283 4.78 49.27 11.02
N PRO A 284 5.94 49.86 11.37
CA PRO A 284 6.17 51.26 11.11
C PRO A 284 6.11 51.49 9.59
N LYS A 285 5.39 52.54 9.16
CA LYS A 285 5.40 52.99 7.77
C LYS A 285 6.86 53.28 7.35
N PRO A 286 7.26 52.94 6.12
CA PRO A 286 8.61 53.23 5.65
C PRO A 286 8.85 54.75 5.70
N GLY A 287 9.82 55.21 6.47
CA GLY A 287 10.29 56.60 6.41
C GLY A 287 10.44 57.39 7.71
N GLN A 288 10.16 56.86 8.91
CA GLN A 288 10.41 57.60 10.16
C GLN A 288 11.45 56.90 11.05
N LYS A 289 12.52 57.66 11.35
CA LYS A 289 13.61 57.22 12.25
C LYS A 289 13.08 57.00 13.68
N PRO A 290 13.61 56.02 14.44
CA PRO A 290 13.15 55.75 15.80
C PRO A 290 13.55 56.90 16.74
N GLN A 291 12.58 57.44 17.49
CA GLN A 291 12.87 58.32 18.63
C GLN A 291 13.19 57.48 19.88
N PRO A 292 14.21 57.85 20.66
CA PRO A 292 14.52 57.16 21.91
C PRO A 292 13.48 57.45 22.99
N PRO A 293 13.24 56.51 23.93
CA PRO A 293 12.19 56.63 24.92
C PRO A 293 12.48 57.76 25.91
N ARG A 294 11.48 58.62 26.13
CA ARG A 294 11.51 59.75 27.05
C ARG A 294 11.43 59.22 28.49
N LYS A 295 12.45 59.47 29.32
CA LYS A 295 12.41 59.20 30.76
C LYS A 295 11.36 60.09 31.44
N PRO A 296 10.60 59.60 32.44
CA PRO A 296 9.73 60.44 33.26
C PRO A 296 10.59 61.34 34.16
N ALA A 297 10.24 62.62 34.23
CA ALA A 297 10.85 63.58 35.14
C ALA A 297 9.96 63.78 36.38
N GLY A 298 10.60 63.76 37.55
CA GLY A 298 10.19 64.56 38.70
C GLY A 298 9.69 63.81 39.93
N THR A 299 10.58 63.53 40.89
CA THR A 299 10.55 64.17 42.22
C THR A 299 11.84 63.86 43.01
N THR A 300 12.42 64.90 43.61
CA THR A 300 13.55 64.93 44.55
C THR A 300 13.16 65.93 45.65
N PRO A 301 13.88 66.03 46.79
CA PRO A 301 14.53 65.00 47.62
C PRO A 301 14.28 65.23 49.14
N ALA A 302 14.58 64.25 50.01
CA ALA A 302 14.94 64.51 51.42
C ALA A 302 15.74 63.35 52.04
N THR A 303 17.03 63.63 52.31
CA THR A 303 17.86 63.32 53.51
C THR A 303 17.88 61.89 54.05
N ASP A 304 19.01 61.17 53.91
CA ASP A 304 20.12 60.98 54.90
C ASP A 304 19.89 59.64 55.65
N ALA A 305 20.81 58.70 55.91
CA ALA A 305 22.26 58.64 55.84
C ALA A 305 22.73 57.16 55.70
N GLU A 306 23.84 56.97 54.99
CA GLU A 306 25.03 56.18 55.37
C GLU A 306 24.92 54.83 56.11
N ALA A 307 25.29 53.73 55.42
CA ALA A 307 26.44 52.85 55.75
C ALA A 307 26.42 51.53 54.94
N ALA A 308 27.56 51.22 54.30
CA ALA A 308 27.91 49.93 53.68
C ALA A 308 28.74 49.07 54.69
N PRO A 309 29.33 47.89 54.36
CA PRO A 309 29.36 47.14 53.10
C PRO A 309 29.23 45.58 53.22
N ASP A 310 29.47 44.91 52.09
CA ASP A 310 29.90 43.52 51.87
C ASP A 310 28.90 42.37 52.19
N GLY A 311 28.79 41.30 51.41
CA GLY A 311 29.61 40.81 50.32
C GLY A 311 29.65 39.27 50.38
N SER A 312 28.96 38.63 49.44
CA SER A 312 29.12 37.22 49.00
C SER A 312 28.74 36.07 49.94
N GLY A 313 28.09 35.04 49.35
CA GLY A 313 27.86 33.76 50.01
C GLY A 313 26.73 32.96 49.37
N SER A 314 27.03 32.25 48.29
CA SER A 314 26.18 31.27 47.63
C SER A 314 25.77 30.10 48.55
N THR A 315 24.61 29.47 48.29
CA THR A 315 24.45 28.07 47.81
C THR A 315 23.05 27.51 48.17
N GLU A 316 22.51 26.77 47.20
CA GLU A 316 21.33 25.89 47.16
C GLU A 316 20.68 25.41 48.46
N THR A 317 19.35 25.34 48.48
CA THR A 317 18.57 24.08 48.28
C THR A 317 17.09 24.27 48.70
N ALA A 318 16.15 23.96 47.82
CA ALA A 318 14.78 23.59 48.21
C ALA A 318 14.04 22.83 47.08
N LYS A 319 13.90 21.52 47.23
CA LYS A 319 12.68 20.76 46.86
C LYS A 319 11.64 20.96 47.99
N PRO A 320 10.36 20.51 47.92
CA PRO A 320 9.61 19.78 46.89
C PRO A 320 8.16 20.32 46.65
N SER A 321 7.35 19.51 45.94
CA SER A 321 5.90 19.24 46.12
C SER A 321 4.81 20.15 45.51
N THR A 322 4.11 19.54 44.54
CA THR A 322 2.65 19.35 44.42
C THR A 322 1.68 20.51 44.67
N GLU A 323 0.95 20.94 43.63
CA GLU A 323 -0.53 20.93 43.55
C GLU A 323 -1.00 21.59 42.24
N VAL A 324 -1.98 20.99 41.57
CA VAL A 324 -2.72 21.59 40.44
C VAL A 324 -4.18 21.74 40.86
N PRO A 325 -4.73 22.96 40.99
CA PRO A 325 -6.14 23.17 41.26
C PRO A 325 -6.94 23.51 39.99
N GLY A 326 -8.17 23.02 39.90
CA GLY A 326 -9.22 23.70 39.14
C GLY A 326 -10.08 22.85 38.21
N LEU A 327 -10.93 21.98 38.78
CA LEU A 327 -12.16 21.52 38.14
C LEU A 327 -13.30 21.72 39.13
N SER A 328 -14.37 22.36 38.69
CA SER A 328 -15.66 22.37 39.38
C SER A 328 -16.80 22.47 38.36
N PRO A 329 -17.99 21.96 38.72
CA PRO A 329 -18.85 21.23 37.80
C PRO A 329 -20.23 21.89 37.61
N ASP A 330 -21.08 21.20 36.83
CA ASP A 330 -22.54 21.06 37.03
C ASP A 330 -23.46 21.59 35.90
N ARG A 331 -24.18 20.66 35.23
CA ARG A 331 -25.67 20.54 35.21
C ARG A 331 -26.19 19.67 34.05
N SER A 332 -26.43 18.40 34.39
CA SER A 332 -27.62 17.53 34.24
C SER A 332 -28.76 17.75 33.18
N PRO A 333 -29.56 16.69 32.88
CA PRO A 333 -30.03 16.31 31.54
C PRO A 333 -31.55 16.39 31.31
N SER A 334 -32.02 16.36 30.04
CA SER A 334 -33.39 15.94 29.68
C SER A 334 -33.59 15.80 28.16
N LYS A 335 -34.05 14.62 27.71
CA LYS A 335 -35.35 14.34 27.02
C LYS A 335 -35.26 13.31 25.88
N LYS A 336 -36.02 12.21 26.07
CA LYS A 336 -36.51 11.26 25.06
C LYS A 336 -37.57 11.91 24.16
N GLN A 337 -37.55 11.59 22.86
CA GLN A 337 -38.68 11.31 21.94
C GLN A 337 -38.06 11.15 20.54
N GLY A 338 -38.33 10.15 19.70
CA GLY A 338 -39.57 9.42 19.50
C GLY A 338 -40.34 9.98 18.30
N ASN A 339 -40.21 9.33 17.15
CA ASN A 339 -41.23 9.12 16.10
C ASN A 339 -41.18 9.89 14.75
N LYS A 340 -41.41 9.09 13.70
CA LYS A 340 -42.23 9.28 12.47
C LYS A 340 -41.72 10.09 11.25
N LYS A 341 -41.47 9.29 10.20
CA LYS A 341 -41.99 9.38 8.80
C LYS A 341 -42.90 10.57 8.46
N ARG A 342 -42.57 11.23 7.36
CA ARG A 342 -43.40 11.81 6.26
C ARG A 342 -42.37 12.34 5.22
N ARG A 343 -42.54 12.23 3.91
CA ARG A 343 -43.68 11.92 3.06
C ARG A 343 -43.15 11.46 1.71
#